data_AF-A0A3R9EGF1-F1
#
_entry.id   AF-A0A3R9EGF1-F1
#
_cell.length_a   1.000
_cell.length_b   1.000
_cell.length_c   1.000
_cell.angle_alpha   90.00
_cell.angle_beta   90.00
_cell.angle_gamma   90.00
#
_symmetry.space_group_name_H-M   'P 1'
#
loop_
_entity.id
_entity.type
_entity.pdbx_description
1 polymer ?
#
loop_
_entity_poly.entity_id
_entity_poly.type
_entity_poly.pdbx_seq_one_letter_code
_entity_poly.pdbx_strand_id
1 'polypeptide(L)'
;MAKKGLEPIIHQDTEILIMGSLPGEESLRQQKYYANKGNDFWKLTGDAIGEELDNKEYPEKLRILKEHKIGLWDVFRQAERKGSGDSEIRYEVINDFSLLEVIAPNIRKILFNGKTRAGK
;
A
#
# COMPACT_ATOMS: atom_id res chain seq x y z
N MET A 1 -18.75 5.97 8.09
CA MET A 1 -18.75 5.74 6.63
C MET A 1 -17.65 4.73 6.33
N ALA A 2 -17.92 3.79 5.43
CA ALA A 2 -16.90 2.84 4.99
C ALA A 2 -15.84 3.51 4.13
N LYS A 3 -14.57 3.28 4.47
CA LYS A 3 -13.42 3.69 3.67
C LYS A 3 -13.11 2.55 2.71
N LYS A 4 -13.23 2.78 1.40
CA LYS A 4 -12.78 1.86 0.36
C LYS A 4 -11.29 2.07 0.13
N GLY A 5 -10.50 1.00 0.10
CA GLY A 5 -9.08 1.01 -0.18
C GLY A 5 -8.77 1.43 -1.63
N LEU A 6 -7.47 1.51 -1.93
CA LEU A 6 -6.98 1.82 -3.27
C LEU A 6 -6.85 0.54 -4.10
N GLU A 7 -6.93 0.67 -5.42
CA GLU A 7 -6.59 -0.43 -6.34
C GLU A 7 -5.10 -0.78 -6.23
N PRO A 8 -4.71 -2.05 -6.37
CA PRO A 8 -3.31 -2.44 -6.27
C PRO A 8 -2.48 -1.82 -7.40
N ILE A 9 -1.24 -1.44 -7.08
CA ILE A 9 -0.23 -1.06 -8.07
C ILE A 9 0.73 -2.22 -8.17
N ILE A 10 0.43 -3.14 -9.06
CA ILE A 10 1.18 -4.39 -9.25
C ILE A 10 1.27 -4.73 -10.74
N HIS A 11 2.32 -5.45 -11.09
CA HIS A 11 2.64 -5.86 -12.45
C HIS A 11 3.08 -7.32 -12.46
N GLN A 12 3.02 -7.99 -13.61
CA GLN A 12 3.39 -9.40 -13.74
C GLN A 12 4.85 -9.67 -13.33
N ASP A 13 5.73 -8.69 -13.51
CA ASP A 13 7.15 -8.73 -13.15
C ASP A 13 7.44 -8.22 -11.73
N THR A 14 6.42 -7.92 -10.93
CA THR A 14 6.59 -7.51 -9.53
C THR A 14 7.25 -8.62 -8.73
N GLU A 15 8.35 -8.30 -8.04
CA GLU A 15 9.10 -9.23 -7.18
C GLU A 15 8.91 -8.94 -5.69
N ILE A 16 8.69 -7.67 -5.35
CA ILE A 16 8.52 -7.19 -3.97
C ILE A 16 7.17 -6.50 -3.88
N LEU A 17 6.29 -6.96 -3.00
CA LEU A 17 5.02 -6.30 -2.71
C LEU A 17 5.09 -5.62 -1.35
N ILE A 18 4.90 -4.30 -1.29
CA ILE A 18 4.76 -3.57 -0.02
C ILE A 18 3.29 -3.41 0.30
N MET A 19 2.87 -3.96 1.44
CA MET A 19 1.49 -3.92 1.92
C MET A 19 1.33 -2.94 3.07
N GLY A 20 0.56 -1.88 2.85
CA GLY A 20 -0.01 -1.07 3.92
C GLY A 20 -1.17 -1.78 4.62
N SER A 21 -1.67 -1.21 5.71
CA SER A 21 -2.86 -1.75 6.39
C SER A 21 -4.14 -1.25 5.72
N LEU A 22 -4.40 0.05 5.83
CA LEU A 22 -5.49 0.76 5.17
C LEU A 22 -4.98 2.15 4.77
N PRO A 23 -5.32 2.67 3.59
CA PRO A 23 -4.96 4.03 3.21
C PRO A 23 -5.46 5.06 4.22
N GLY A 24 -4.57 5.99 4.59
CA GLY A 24 -4.94 7.18 5.34
C GLY A 24 -5.88 8.09 4.54
N GLU A 25 -6.50 9.06 5.23
CA GLU A 25 -7.51 9.94 4.62
C GLU A 25 -6.98 10.72 3.43
N GLU A 26 -5.74 11.20 3.51
CA GLU A 26 -5.12 11.94 2.42
C GLU A 26 -4.84 11.04 1.21
N SER A 27 -4.42 9.79 1.45
CA SER A 27 -4.25 8.78 0.39
C SER A 27 -5.57 8.48 -0.31
N LEU A 28 -6.66 8.35 0.44
CA LEU A 28 -8.00 8.16 -0.12
C LEU A 28 -8.49 9.39 -0.88
N ARG A 29 -8.30 10.59 -0.32
CA ARG A 29 -8.73 11.84 -0.94
C ARG A 29 -8.04 12.07 -2.29
N GLN A 30 -6.76 11.76 -2.36
CA GLN A 30 -5.96 11.93 -3.59
C GLN A 30 -5.99 10.71 -4.52
N GLN A 31 -6.54 9.57 -4.09
CA GLN A 31 -6.41 8.27 -4.78
C GLN A 31 -4.94 7.90 -5.05
N LYS A 32 -4.08 8.09 -4.04
CA LYS A 32 -2.63 7.87 -4.11
C LYS A 32 -2.14 7.16 -2.87
N TYR A 33 -1.29 6.14 -3.03
CA TYR A 33 -0.64 5.51 -1.89
C TYR A 33 0.30 6.49 -1.20
N TYR A 34 0.35 6.41 0.14
CA TYR A 34 1.26 7.20 0.98
C TYR A 34 1.26 8.71 0.63
N ALA A 35 0.09 9.31 0.40
CA ALA A 35 -0.02 10.70 -0.06
C ALA A 35 0.16 11.75 1.04
N ASN A 36 0.09 11.34 2.31
CA ASN A 36 0.31 12.23 3.44
C ASN A 36 1.80 12.61 3.53
N LYS A 37 2.12 13.91 3.52
CA LYS A 37 3.49 14.44 3.65
C LYS A 37 4.20 14.04 4.94
N GLY A 38 3.46 13.69 5.99
CA GLY A 38 4.02 13.14 7.23
C GLY A 38 4.35 11.64 7.17
N ASN A 39 4.18 10.99 6.02
CA ASN A 39 4.52 9.59 5.83
C ASN A 39 5.86 9.46 5.10
N ASP A 40 6.87 8.94 5.80
CA ASP A 40 8.24 8.81 5.27
C ASP A 40 8.42 7.66 4.25
N PHE A 41 7.34 6.98 3.83
CA PHE A 41 7.42 5.84 2.91
C PHE A 41 8.24 6.13 1.66
N TRP A 42 7.99 7.26 0.99
CA TRP A 42 8.68 7.59 -0.26
C TRP A 42 10.16 7.85 -0.04
N LYS A 43 10.51 8.58 1.02
CA LYS A 43 11.90 8.83 1.41
C LYS A 43 12.63 7.52 1.72
N LEU A 44 12.08 6.71 2.62
CA LEU A 44 12.71 5.45 3.06
C LEU A 44 12.84 4.44 1.92
N THR A 45 11.82 4.32 1.07
CA THR A 45 11.87 3.42 -0.09
C THR A 45 12.89 3.92 -1.11
N GLY A 46 12.94 5.23 -1.34
CA GLY A 46 13.92 5.86 -2.21
C GLY A 46 15.36 5.61 -1.75
N ASP A 47 15.65 5.87 -0.47
CA ASP A 47 16.96 5.60 0.14
C ASP A 47 17.36 4.13 0.00
N ALA A 48 16.41 3.20 0.16
CA ALA A 48 16.65 1.76 0.07
C ALA A 48 16.97 1.27 -1.35
N ILE A 49 16.45 1.94 -2.39
CA ILE A 49 16.68 1.58 -3.80
C ILE A 49 17.69 2.49 -4.51
N GLY A 50 18.19 3.53 -3.83
CA GLY A 50 19.14 4.50 -4.38
C GLY A 50 18.51 5.56 -5.28
N GLU A 51 17.21 5.86 -5.11
CA GLU A 51 16.44 6.80 -5.94
C GLU A 51 15.81 7.92 -5.11
N GLU A 52 15.81 9.15 -5.62
CA GLU A 52 15.18 10.28 -4.91
C GLU A 52 13.66 10.29 -5.18
N LEU A 53 12.88 9.50 -4.45
CA LEU A 53 11.44 9.42 -4.69
C LEU A 53 10.66 10.63 -4.16
N ASP A 54 10.95 11.13 -2.96
CA ASP A 54 10.06 12.05 -2.22
C ASP A 54 9.70 13.33 -3.01
N ASN A 55 10.68 13.89 -3.73
CA ASN A 55 10.54 15.12 -4.53
C ASN A 55 9.94 14.91 -5.93
N LYS A 56 9.61 13.67 -6.30
CA LYS A 56 9.05 13.35 -7.63
C LYS A 56 7.52 13.40 -7.63
N GLU A 57 6.97 13.70 -8.81
CA GLU A 57 5.55 13.59 -9.06
C GLU A 57 5.08 12.13 -8.92
N TYR A 58 3.83 11.94 -8.51
CA TYR A 58 3.30 10.60 -8.20
C TYR A 58 3.42 9.60 -9.36
N PRO A 59 3.11 9.94 -10.62
CA PRO A 59 3.29 9.00 -11.74
C PRO A 59 4.75 8.55 -11.91
N GLU A 60 5.69 9.47 -11.67
CA GLU A 60 7.12 9.19 -11.76
C GLU A 60 7.60 8.28 -10.62
N LYS A 61 7.10 8.51 -9.40
CA LYS A 61 7.32 7.60 -8.27
C LYS A 61 6.90 6.17 -8.61
N LEU A 62 5.73 5.99 -9.22
CA LEU A 62 5.23 4.67 -9.62
C LEU A 62 6.04 4.03 -10.75
N ARG A 63 6.51 4.84 -11.72
CA ARG A 63 7.39 4.36 -12.80
C ARG A 63 8.69 3.79 -12.22
N ILE A 64 9.32 4.51 -11.30
CA ILE A 64 10.56 4.07 -10.65
C ILE A 64 10.31 2.80 -9.83
N LEU A 65 9.24 2.75 -9.02
CA LEU A 65 8.92 1.52 -8.29
C LEU A 65 8.74 0.32 -9.22
N LYS A 66 8.07 0.50 -10.37
CA LYS A 66 7.94 -0.54 -11.38
C LYS A 66 9.30 -1.00 -11.93
N GLU A 67 10.21 -0.08 -12.23
CA GLU A 67 11.57 -0.41 -12.72
C GLU A 67 12.36 -1.24 -11.69
N HIS A 68 12.12 -0.99 -10.41
CA HIS A 68 12.66 -1.77 -9.30
C HIS A 68 11.80 -3.01 -8.94
N LYS A 69 10.75 -3.30 -9.72
CA LYS A 69 9.82 -4.43 -9.54
C LYS A 69 9.13 -4.44 -8.18
N ILE A 70 8.84 -3.25 -7.67
CA ILE A 70 8.14 -3.01 -6.41
C ILE A 70 6.67 -2.68 -6.71
N GLY A 71 5.76 -3.46 -6.13
CA GLY A 71 4.33 -3.21 -6.13
C GLY A 71 3.84 -2.66 -4.79
N LEU A 72 2.70 -1.99 -4.81
CA LEU A 72 2.02 -1.44 -3.63
C LEU A 72 0.60 -2.00 -3.53
N TRP A 73 0.20 -2.37 -2.32
CA TRP A 73 -1.20 -2.68 -2.01
C TRP A 73 -1.48 -2.44 -0.53
N ASP A 74 -2.70 -2.76 -0.09
CA ASP A 74 -3.13 -2.70 1.29
C ASP A 74 -3.78 -4.02 1.71
N VAL A 75 -3.72 -4.33 3.00
CA VAL A 75 -4.36 -5.51 3.57
C VAL A 75 -5.88 -5.42 3.45
N PHE A 76 -6.44 -4.25 3.79
CA PHE A 76 -7.88 -4.06 3.85
C PHE A 76 -8.42 -3.34 2.62
N ARG A 77 -9.30 -4.02 1.91
CA ARG A 77 -10.13 -3.47 0.82
C ARG A 77 -11.13 -2.45 1.33
N GLN A 78 -11.66 -2.65 2.53
CA GLN A 78 -12.64 -1.76 3.13
C GLN A 78 -12.54 -1.84 4.64
N ALA A 79 -12.64 -0.70 5.31
CA ALA A 79 -12.80 -0.66 6.75
C ALA A 79 -13.87 0.35 7.17
N GLU A 80 -14.69 -0.02 8.15
CA GLU A 80 -15.55 0.92 8.86
C GLU A 80 -14.99 1.26 10.23
N ARG A 81 -14.86 2.57 10.48
CA ARG A 81 -14.63 3.12 11.81
C ARG A 81 -15.95 3.71 12.31
N LYS A 82 -16.47 3.21 13.44
CA LYS A 82 -17.72 3.72 14.05
C LYS A 82 -17.36 4.52 15.30
N GLY A 83 -17.63 5.83 15.30
CA GLY A 83 -17.42 6.72 16.46
C GLY A 83 -16.03 7.39 16.54
N SER A 84 -15.89 8.31 17.50
CA SER A 84 -14.71 9.16 17.74
C SER A 84 -13.69 8.58 18.74
N GLY A 85 -13.92 7.38 19.27
CA GLY A 85 -13.00 6.67 20.17
C GLY A 85 -12.08 5.69 19.41
N ASP A 86 -10.84 5.53 19.87
CA ASP A 86 -9.79 4.72 19.23
C ASP A 86 -10.01 3.19 19.21
N SER A 87 -11.14 2.68 19.72
CA SER A 87 -11.30 1.24 20.04
C SER A 87 -12.29 0.44 19.18
N GLU A 88 -12.89 0.98 18.11
CA GLU A 88 -13.90 0.24 17.31
C GLU A 88 -13.66 0.26 15.79
N ILE A 89 -12.72 -0.57 15.34
CA ILE A 89 -12.70 -1.08 13.95
C ILE A 89 -13.47 -2.40 13.97
N ARG A 90 -14.67 -2.44 13.40
CA ARG A 90 -15.58 -3.61 13.51
C ARG A 90 -15.85 -4.35 12.19
N TYR A 91 -15.58 -3.72 11.04
CA TYR A 91 -15.77 -4.35 9.74
C TYR A 91 -14.53 -4.11 8.88
N GLU A 92 -13.77 -5.17 8.66
CA GLU A 92 -12.59 -5.18 7.81
C GLU A 92 -12.83 -6.20 6.70
N VAL A 93 -12.84 -5.73 5.45
CA VAL A 93 -12.83 -6.61 4.28
C VAL A 93 -11.39 -6.69 3.82
N ILE A 94 -10.81 -7.88 3.89
CA ILE A 94 -9.44 -8.14 3.42
C ILE A 94 -9.45 -8.25 1.88
N ASN A 95 -8.39 -7.77 1.23
CA ASN A 95 -8.21 -7.97 -0.19
C ASN A 95 -8.02 -9.46 -0.54
N ASP A 96 -8.48 -9.86 -1.73
CA ASP A 96 -8.33 -11.24 -2.17
C ASP A 96 -6.91 -11.48 -2.72
N PHE A 97 -6.03 -12.00 -1.86
CA PHE A 97 -4.64 -12.29 -2.20
C PHE A 97 -4.48 -13.56 -3.04
N SER A 98 -5.52 -14.38 -3.23
CA SER A 98 -5.44 -15.56 -4.10
C SER A 98 -5.15 -15.17 -5.55
N LEU A 99 -5.52 -13.94 -5.94
CA LEU A 99 -5.25 -13.38 -7.26
C LEU A 99 -3.77 -13.08 -7.50
N LEU A 100 -2.94 -12.96 -6.45
CA LEU A 100 -1.51 -12.63 -6.58
C LEU A 100 -0.76 -13.65 -7.44
N GLU A 101 -1.10 -14.94 -7.34
CA GLU A 101 -0.50 -16.01 -8.13
C GLU A 101 -0.71 -15.81 -9.64
N VAL A 102 -1.78 -15.11 -10.03
CA VAL A 102 -2.13 -14.88 -11.44
C VAL A 102 -1.58 -13.53 -11.92
N ILE A 103 -1.73 -12.48 -11.12
CA ILE A 103 -1.46 -11.10 -11.55
C ILE A 103 -0.02 -10.64 -11.27
N ALA A 104 0.67 -11.29 -10.33
CA ALA A 104 2.04 -11.00 -9.94
C ALA A 104 2.78 -12.29 -9.50
N PRO A 105 2.93 -13.29 -10.40
CA PRO A 105 3.48 -14.61 -10.07
C PRO A 105 4.95 -14.58 -9.60
N ASN A 106 5.66 -13.48 -9.87
CA ASN A 106 7.08 -13.32 -9.56
C ASN A 106 7.35 -12.79 -8.15
N ILE A 107 6.29 -12.54 -7.35
CA ILE A 107 6.46 -12.05 -5.97
C ILE A 107 7.25 -13.08 -5.16
N ARG A 108 8.40 -12.63 -4.66
CA ARG A 108 9.29 -13.40 -3.77
C ARG A 108 9.35 -12.84 -2.36
N LYS A 109 8.90 -11.59 -2.17
CA LYS A 109 8.90 -10.91 -0.88
C LYS A 109 7.64 -10.07 -0.71
N ILE A 110 7.04 -10.17 0.47
CA ILE A 110 5.94 -9.30 0.91
C ILE A 110 6.42 -8.56 2.15
N LEU A 111 6.40 -7.23 2.10
CA LEU A 111 6.85 -6.35 3.17
C LEU A 111 5.64 -5.61 3.75
N PHE A 112 5.39 -5.77 5.04
CA PHE A 112 4.28 -5.10 5.70
C PHE A 112 4.73 -3.74 6.25
N ASN A 113 4.12 -2.66 5.74
CA ASN A 113 4.33 -1.31 6.24
C ASN A 113 3.34 -1.00 7.38
N GLY A 114 3.64 -1.51 8.57
CA GLY A 114 2.86 -1.30 9.78
C GLY A 114 2.90 -2.48 10.74
N LYS A 115 2.43 -2.26 11.98
CA LYS A 115 2.35 -3.31 13.01
C LYS A 115 1.06 -4.14 12.96
N THR A 116 0.21 -3.91 11.96
CA THR A 116 -1.01 -4.70 11.79
C THR A 116 -0.61 -6.15 11.57
N ARG A 117 -0.88 -6.98 12.58
CA ARG A 117 -0.49 -8.40 12.60
C ARG A 117 -1.01 -9.07 11.35
N ALA A 118 -0.12 -9.69 10.56
CA ALA A 118 -0.54 -10.81 9.73
C ALA A 118 -1.22 -11.81 10.69
N GLY A 119 -2.50 -12.10 10.46
CA GLY A 119 -3.24 -13.07 11.24
C GLY A 119 -2.46 -14.39 11.30
N LYS A 120 -2.50 -15.05 12.46
CA LYS A 120 -1.96 -16.40 12.62
C LYS A 120 -2.61 -17.38 11.66
#